data_AF-A0A8T5MS56-F1
#
_entry.id   AF-A0A8T5MS56-F1
#
_cell.length_a   1.000
_cell.length_b   1.000
_cell.length_c   1.000
_cell.angle_alpha   90.00
_cell.angle_beta   90.00
_cell.angle_gamma   90.00
#
_symmetry.space_group_name_H-M   'P 1'
#
loop_
_entity.id
_entity.type
_entity.pdbx_description
1 polymer ?
#
loop_
_entity_poly.entity_id
_entity_poly.type
_entity_poly.pdbx_seq_one_letter_code
_entity_poly.pdbx_strand_id
1 'polypeptide(L)'
;MMFIKMGCKEWTWGTQAGLRIYTNSIRRLGSILDVPSKDMQWNSLNHFLSALQGGGDILPYSRNIFIINDAENPISATLTIAKHGRTSQGYITAPLNTWLKEFVDMNLDQNFNFEYLVAPDRDTLVVPDPTINPINERRIDNNEIQQRVRSFCLNRHRSPPPKAREIGLYFELEEVKLQENMGFCPSHRYPSVTSLISSLRRHNISCDIDLLDGKGNFIKYIEVKAVAGAPGAAFNLTIKEWVSREKCQTNNWPYEIVVYYHVGRKVLERRVIVESEHLVSEPTGYWCYLPETGGRI
;
A
#
# COMPACT_ATOMS: atom_id res chain seq x y z
N MET A 1 -3.14 6.09 7.23
CA MET A 1 -3.18 7.12 6.17
C MET A 1 -3.22 8.48 6.82
N MET A 2 -2.35 9.40 6.42
CA MET A 2 -2.33 10.76 6.96
C MET A 2 -2.09 11.79 5.85
N PHE A 3 -2.78 12.93 5.94
CA PHE A 3 -2.49 14.07 5.10
C PHE A 3 -1.49 15.02 5.75
N ILE A 4 -0.40 15.31 5.04
CA ILE A 4 0.66 16.22 5.47
C ILE A 4 0.76 17.41 4.52
N LYS A 5 0.97 18.59 5.10
CA LYS A 5 1.13 19.81 4.31
C LYS A 5 2.58 19.95 3.88
N MET A 6 2.82 20.07 2.59
CA MET A 6 4.11 20.39 2.01
C MET A 6 4.00 21.60 1.08
N GLY A 7 5.09 22.33 0.91
CA GLY A 7 5.19 23.43 -0.04
C GLY A 7 6.16 23.11 -1.17
N CYS A 8 5.85 23.54 -2.40
CA CYS A 8 6.80 23.48 -3.50
C CYS A 8 7.80 24.63 -3.33
N LYS A 9 9.10 24.31 -3.28
CA LYS A 9 10.14 25.28 -2.95
C LYS A 9 11.39 25.04 -3.76
N GLU A 10 12.11 26.12 -4.00
CA GLU A 10 13.50 26.11 -4.43
C GLU A 10 14.43 26.30 -3.24
N TRP A 11 15.63 25.74 -3.33
CA TRP A 11 16.74 25.97 -2.42
C TRP A 11 18.07 25.91 -3.18
N THR A 12 19.16 26.21 -2.48
CA THR A 12 20.51 26.29 -3.08
C THR A 12 20.53 27.31 -4.25
N TRP A 13 20.00 28.51 -4.00
CA TRP A 13 19.93 29.61 -4.98
C TRP A 13 19.24 29.24 -6.30
N GLY A 14 18.20 28.41 -6.26
CA GLY A 14 17.40 28.02 -7.44
C GLY A 14 17.95 26.80 -8.19
N THR A 15 19.06 26.21 -7.74
CA THR A 15 19.63 25.02 -8.40
C THR A 15 18.91 23.72 -8.04
N GLN A 16 18.18 23.70 -6.92
CA GLN A 16 17.38 22.55 -6.49
C GLN A 16 15.96 23.00 -6.19
N ALA A 17 15.00 22.15 -6.56
CA ALA A 17 13.60 22.35 -6.25
C ALA A 17 12.99 21.04 -5.73
N GLY A 18 11.93 21.15 -4.95
CA GLY A 18 11.18 20.00 -4.51
C GLY A 18 10.12 20.33 -3.47
N LEU A 19 9.79 19.34 -2.64
CA LEU A 19 8.74 19.45 -1.63
C LEU A 19 9.35 19.71 -0.26
N ARG A 20 8.98 20.84 0.37
CA ARG A 20 9.34 21.19 1.74
C ARG A 20 8.25 20.74 2.71
N ILE A 21 8.64 19.97 3.72
CA ILE A 21 7.77 19.52 4.80
C ILE A 21 7.97 20.44 6.01
N TYR A 22 6.88 21.08 6.47
CA TYR A 22 6.91 22.00 7.60
C TYR A 22 6.97 21.27 8.94
N THR A 23 7.54 21.90 9.96
CA THR A 23 7.71 21.34 11.32
C THR A 23 6.43 20.77 11.90
N ASN A 24 5.27 21.41 11.68
CA ASN A 24 4.00 20.90 12.16
C ASN A 24 3.60 19.58 11.48
N SER A 25 3.83 19.46 10.17
CA SER A 25 3.62 18.20 9.42
C SER A 25 4.59 17.12 9.89
N ILE A 26 5.84 17.47 10.18
CA ILE A 26 6.86 16.54 10.71
C ILE A 26 6.46 16.00 12.09
N ARG A 27 5.97 16.86 13.00
CA ARG A 27 5.49 16.41 14.31
C ARG A 27 4.30 15.46 14.18
N ARG A 28 3.39 15.71 13.24
CA ARG A 28 2.28 14.81 12.92
C ARG A 28 2.79 13.47 12.35
N LEU A 29 3.83 13.49 11.52
CA LEU A 29 4.48 12.27 11.04
C LEU A 29 5.07 11.44 12.18
N GLY A 30 5.54 12.08 13.25
CA GLY A 30 6.07 11.39 14.42
C GLY A 30 5.11 10.36 15.02
N SER A 31 3.78 10.55 14.93
CA SER A 31 2.83 9.59 15.50
C SER A 31 2.59 8.34 14.63
N ILE A 32 3.08 8.32 13.39
CA ILE A 32 2.90 7.19 12.46
C ILE A 32 4.20 6.62 11.89
N LEU A 33 5.29 7.40 11.89
CA LEU A 33 6.63 6.96 11.49
C LEU A 33 7.37 6.33 12.69
N ASP A 34 6.81 5.24 13.18
CA ASP A 34 7.46 4.36 14.17
C ASP A 34 8.28 3.27 13.48
N VAL A 35 9.11 3.69 12.53
CA VAL A 35 9.96 2.83 11.71
C VAL A 35 11.36 3.43 11.63
N PRO A 36 12.41 2.59 11.53
CA PRO A 36 13.78 3.08 11.47
C PRO A 36 14.04 4.00 10.27
N SER A 37 15.01 4.90 10.43
CA SER A 37 15.61 5.62 9.32
C SER A 37 16.31 4.65 8.38
N LYS A 38 16.41 5.01 7.10
CA LYS A 38 17.05 4.21 6.05
C LYS A 38 18.48 3.79 6.40
N ASP A 39 19.21 4.66 7.09
CA ASP A 39 20.59 4.43 7.53
C ASP A 39 20.70 3.80 8.92
N MET A 40 19.57 3.40 9.51
CA MET A 40 19.46 2.76 10.83
C MET A 40 20.00 3.60 12.01
N GLN A 41 20.26 4.89 11.79
CA GLN A 41 20.73 5.80 12.83
C GLN A 41 19.64 6.12 13.86
N TRP A 42 18.38 6.07 13.43
CA TRP A 42 17.23 6.40 14.25
C TRP A 42 16.21 5.28 14.20
N ASN A 43 15.82 4.73 15.35
CA ASN A 43 14.77 3.71 15.44
C ASN A 43 13.38 4.22 15.02
N SER A 44 13.12 5.52 15.14
CA SER A 44 11.87 6.16 14.71
C SER A 44 12.04 7.66 14.52
N LEU A 45 11.06 8.32 13.88
CA LEU A 45 11.07 9.78 13.77
C LEU A 45 10.97 10.45 15.14
N ASN A 46 10.22 9.89 16.09
CA ASN A 46 10.14 10.44 17.45
C ASN A 46 11.48 10.39 18.18
N HIS A 47 12.27 9.33 17.96
CA HIS A 47 13.62 9.24 18.52
C HIS A 47 14.49 10.39 18.02
N PHE A 48 14.49 10.65 16.71
CA PHE A 48 15.16 11.80 16.10
C PHE A 48 14.64 13.14 16.65
N LEU A 49 13.32 13.32 16.74
CA LEU A 49 12.72 14.57 17.22
C LEU A 49 13.04 14.86 18.69
N SER A 50 13.22 13.82 19.50
CA SER A 50 13.63 13.94 20.90
C SER A 50 15.09 14.37 20.99
N ALA A 51 15.96 13.81 20.14
CA ALA A 51 17.39 14.15 20.10
C ALA A 51 17.67 15.61 19.68
N LEU A 52 16.80 16.22 18.87
CA LEU A 52 16.90 17.66 18.50
C LEU A 52 16.96 18.59 19.72
N GLN A 53 16.38 18.20 20.86
CA GLN A 53 16.35 19.00 22.07
C GLN A 53 17.72 19.07 22.77
N GLY A 54 18.63 18.13 22.48
CA GLY A 54 19.92 17.98 23.14
C GLY A 54 21.05 18.89 22.63
N GLY A 55 20.78 19.78 21.67
CA GLY A 55 21.72 20.84 21.24
C GLY A 55 22.88 20.41 20.33
N GLY A 56 23.29 19.14 20.35
CA GLY A 56 24.39 18.60 19.53
C GLY A 56 24.13 18.60 18.02
N ASP A 57 25.18 18.37 17.23
CA ASP A 57 25.05 18.04 15.82
C ASP A 57 24.42 16.65 15.69
N ILE A 58 23.27 16.60 15.03
CA ILE A 58 22.54 15.36 14.82
C ILE A 58 22.40 15.10 13.32
N LEU A 59 22.55 13.83 12.96
CA LEU A 59 22.36 13.38 11.60
C LEU A 59 20.85 13.34 11.25
N PRO A 60 20.50 13.51 9.97
CA PRO A 60 19.10 13.61 9.56
C PRO A 60 18.37 12.26 9.66
N TYR A 61 17.06 12.30 9.89
CA TYR A 61 16.19 11.14 9.71
C TYR A 61 15.79 11.03 8.25
N SER A 62 16.02 9.89 7.60
CA SER A 62 15.70 9.70 6.18
C SER A 62 14.87 8.44 5.91
N ARG A 63 14.02 8.49 4.90
CA ARG A 63 13.16 7.37 4.44
C ARG A 63 13.18 7.24 2.93
N ASN A 64 13.15 6.01 2.42
CA ASN A 64 12.85 5.75 1.01
C ASN A 64 11.37 6.07 0.77
N ILE A 65 11.07 6.82 -0.29
CA ILE A 65 9.69 7.17 -0.64
C ILE A 65 9.40 6.81 -2.10
N PHE A 66 8.21 6.29 -2.31
CA PHE A 66 7.60 6.02 -3.61
C PHE A 66 6.55 7.08 -3.88
N ILE A 67 6.79 7.94 -4.86
CA ILE A 67 5.97 9.10 -5.17
C ILE A 67 5.11 8.78 -6.39
N ILE A 68 3.80 8.98 -6.25
CA ILE A 68 2.82 8.66 -7.28
C ILE A 68 1.88 9.83 -7.54
N ASN A 69 1.38 9.91 -8.77
CA ASN A 69 0.19 10.67 -9.15
C ASN A 69 -0.74 9.79 -10.01
N ASP A 70 -1.83 10.35 -10.54
CA ASP A 70 -2.85 9.60 -11.28
C ASP A 70 -2.52 9.28 -12.74
N ALA A 71 -1.53 9.94 -13.33
CA ALA A 71 -1.31 9.88 -14.77
C ALA A 71 0.07 9.35 -15.18
N GLU A 72 1.04 9.30 -14.28
CA GLU A 72 2.44 9.19 -14.66
C GLU A 72 3.20 8.10 -13.89
N ASN A 73 4.37 7.76 -14.43
CA ASN A 73 5.23 6.72 -13.87
C ASN A 73 5.69 7.10 -12.45
N PRO A 74 5.61 6.18 -11.47
CA PRO A 74 6.07 6.44 -10.12
C PRO A 74 7.55 6.86 -10.03
N ILE A 75 7.88 7.69 -9.05
CA ILE A 75 9.24 8.18 -8.79
C ILE A 75 9.73 7.62 -7.46
N SER A 76 10.94 7.05 -7.45
CA SER A 76 11.65 6.72 -6.22
C SER A 76 12.51 7.90 -5.77
N ALA A 77 12.37 8.32 -4.52
CA ALA A 77 13.14 9.40 -3.93
C ALA A 77 13.49 9.13 -2.46
N THR A 78 14.18 10.09 -1.84
CA THR A 78 14.45 10.09 -0.40
C THR A 78 13.78 11.28 0.25
N LEU A 79 13.01 11.02 1.30
CA LEU A 79 12.57 12.03 2.25
C LEU A 79 13.66 12.19 3.29
N THR A 80 14.08 13.42 3.55
CA THR A 80 15.07 13.75 4.57
C THR A 80 14.52 14.80 5.51
N ILE A 81 14.60 14.53 6.81
CA ILE A 81 14.24 15.45 7.89
C ILE A 81 15.51 15.79 8.66
N ALA A 82 15.91 17.05 8.61
CA ALA A 82 17.13 17.54 9.22
C ALA A 82 16.85 18.61 10.30
N LYS A 83 17.83 18.79 11.19
CA LYS A 83 17.86 19.91 12.14
C LYS A 83 17.91 21.23 11.36
N HIS A 84 17.08 22.18 11.77
CA HIS A 84 17.07 23.54 11.23
C HIS A 84 16.96 24.53 12.38
N GLY A 85 18.11 25.09 12.82
CA GLY A 85 18.21 25.87 14.05
C GLY A 85 17.80 25.04 15.27
N ARG A 86 16.77 25.50 15.99
CA ARG A 86 16.15 24.79 17.13
C ARG A 86 14.94 23.93 16.73
N THR A 87 14.73 23.70 15.43
CA THR A 87 13.56 23.00 14.88
C THR A 87 13.98 21.93 13.88
N SER A 88 13.01 21.40 13.13
CA SER A 88 13.24 20.47 12.02
C SER A 88 12.58 20.96 10.74
N GLN A 89 13.20 20.60 9.62
CA GLN A 89 12.66 20.79 8.29
C GLN A 89 12.85 19.51 7.48
N GLY A 90 11.82 19.14 6.72
CA GLY A 90 11.86 18.01 5.82
C GLY A 90 11.94 18.49 4.37
N TYR A 91 12.59 17.70 3.53
CA TYR A 91 12.67 17.96 2.10
C TYR A 91 12.66 16.65 1.30
N ILE A 92 12.10 16.75 0.10
CA ILE A 92 12.17 15.76 -0.97
C ILE A 92 12.62 16.52 -2.20
N THR A 93 13.83 16.25 -2.69
CA THR A 93 14.33 16.86 -3.92
C THR A 93 13.63 16.24 -5.12
N ALA A 94 13.08 17.06 -6.00
CA ALA A 94 12.48 16.60 -7.25
C ALA A 94 13.61 16.25 -8.25
N PRO A 95 13.70 15.01 -8.75
CA PRO A 95 14.73 14.66 -9.73
C PRO A 95 14.51 15.44 -11.04
N LEU A 96 15.61 15.87 -11.67
CA LEU A 96 15.55 16.52 -12.98
C LEU A 96 14.91 15.58 -14.02
N ASN A 97 14.22 16.17 -15.01
CA ASN A 97 13.55 15.43 -16.09
C ASN A 97 12.49 14.45 -15.58
N THR A 98 11.79 14.80 -14.51
CA THR A 98 10.64 14.04 -14.00
C THR A 98 9.42 14.95 -13.89
N TRP A 99 8.24 14.36 -13.98
CA TRP A 99 6.99 15.08 -13.79
C TRP A 99 6.87 15.73 -12.41
N LEU A 100 7.54 15.20 -11.38
CA LEU A 100 7.57 15.84 -10.07
C LEU A 100 8.30 17.18 -10.11
N LYS A 101 9.35 17.31 -10.93
CA LYS A 101 10.03 18.60 -11.13
C LYS A 101 9.10 19.59 -11.83
N GLU A 102 8.38 19.15 -12.86
CA GLU A 102 7.40 19.98 -13.57
C GLU A 102 6.27 20.42 -12.63
N PHE A 103 5.72 19.51 -11.82
CA PHE A 103 4.72 19.82 -10.80
C PHE A 103 5.22 20.87 -9.81
N VAL A 104 6.46 20.73 -9.32
CA VAL A 104 7.06 21.67 -8.38
C VAL A 104 7.26 23.04 -9.01
N ASP A 105 7.76 23.11 -10.24
CA ASP A 105 8.05 24.36 -10.94
C ASP A 105 6.79 25.16 -11.26
N MET A 106 5.73 24.48 -11.71
CA MET A 106 4.44 25.11 -11.97
C MET A 106 3.75 25.62 -10.71
N ASN A 107 4.12 25.11 -9.54
CA ASN A 107 3.45 25.39 -8.28
C ASN A 107 4.37 25.98 -7.21
N LEU A 108 5.48 26.62 -7.60
CA LEU A 108 6.42 27.23 -6.66
C LEU A 108 5.71 28.15 -5.67
N ASP A 109 6.17 28.07 -4.42
CA ASP A 109 5.64 28.78 -3.25
C ASP A 109 4.22 28.44 -2.82
N GLN A 110 3.53 27.54 -3.54
CA GLN A 110 2.24 27.02 -3.14
C GLN A 110 2.37 25.87 -2.15
N ASN A 111 1.29 25.60 -1.42
CA ASN A 111 1.22 24.52 -0.44
C ASN A 111 0.05 23.60 -0.72
N PHE A 112 0.30 22.30 -0.61
CA PHE A 112 -0.71 21.26 -0.83
C PHE A 112 -0.75 20.28 0.33
N ASN A 113 -1.87 19.56 0.43
CA ASN A 113 -2.00 18.41 1.32
C ASN A 113 -1.64 17.16 0.51
N PHE A 114 -0.61 16.45 0.94
CA PHE A 114 -0.19 15.20 0.34
C PHE A 114 -0.65 14.05 1.21
N GLU A 115 -1.10 12.97 0.58
CA GLU A 115 -1.39 11.73 1.29
C GLU A 115 -0.10 10.95 1.53
N TYR A 116 0.11 10.51 2.77
CA TYR A 116 1.28 9.78 3.20
C TYR A 116 0.87 8.43 3.78
N LEU A 117 1.47 7.35 3.25
CA LEU A 117 1.33 5.99 3.74
C LEU A 117 2.70 5.48 4.19
N VAL A 118 2.77 5.00 5.43
CA VAL A 118 3.99 4.44 6.01
C VAL A 118 4.02 2.95 5.76
N ALA A 119 5.17 2.43 5.33
CA ALA A 119 5.46 1.00 5.31
C ALA A 119 6.80 0.74 6.00
N PRO A 120 7.15 -0.50 6.37
CA PRO A 120 8.43 -0.78 7.03
C PRO A 120 9.65 -0.34 6.22
N ASP A 121 9.65 -0.62 4.92
CA ASP A 121 10.75 -0.49 3.98
C ASP A 121 10.70 0.80 3.15
N ARG A 122 9.52 1.14 2.62
CA ARG A 122 9.34 2.25 1.68
C ARG A 122 7.98 2.92 1.85
N ASP A 123 8.00 4.21 2.17
CA ASP A 123 6.76 4.98 2.33
C ASP A 123 6.18 5.35 0.95
N THR A 124 4.89 5.68 0.90
CA THR A 124 4.22 6.15 -0.31
C THR A 124 3.73 7.58 -0.12
N LEU A 125 4.04 8.44 -1.09
CA LEU A 125 3.56 9.82 -1.17
C LEU A 125 2.67 9.99 -2.39
N VAL A 126 1.43 10.38 -2.18
CA VAL A 126 0.51 10.71 -3.27
C VAL A 126 0.55 12.21 -3.49
N VAL A 127 0.97 12.61 -4.69
CA VAL A 127 0.91 13.99 -5.15
C VAL A 127 -0.52 14.30 -5.56
N PRO A 128 -1.16 15.34 -4.97
CA PRO A 128 -2.52 15.68 -5.32
C PRO A 128 -2.57 16.36 -6.68
N ASP A 129 -3.70 16.23 -7.38
CA ASP A 129 -4.08 17.19 -8.40
C ASP A 129 -4.29 18.58 -7.72
N PRO A 130 -3.61 19.65 -8.16
CA PRO A 130 -3.76 20.99 -7.58
C PRO A 130 -5.19 21.53 -7.58
N THR A 131 -6.04 21.02 -8.47
CA THR A 131 -7.44 21.45 -8.63
C THR A 131 -8.40 20.69 -7.72
N ILE A 132 -7.95 19.60 -7.09
CA ILE A 132 -8.77 18.70 -6.29
C ILE A 132 -8.37 18.77 -4.82
N ASN A 133 -9.36 18.65 -3.93
CA ASN A 133 -9.07 18.45 -2.50
C ASN A 133 -8.92 16.94 -2.22
N PRO A 134 -7.71 16.44 -1.92
CA PRO A 134 -7.45 15.01 -1.77
C PRO A 134 -8.16 14.40 -0.55
N ILE A 135 -8.49 15.21 0.46
CA ILE A 135 -9.28 14.75 1.61
C ILE A 135 -10.71 14.43 1.18
N ASN A 136 -11.30 15.28 0.33
CA ASN A 136 -12.64 15.07 -0.19
C ASN A 136 -12.69 13.89 -1.15
N GLU A 137 -11.67 13.75 -2.00
CA GLU A 137 -11.51 12.62 -2.91
C GLU A 137 -11.48 11.30 -2.14
N ARG A 138 -10.63 11.17 -1.11
CA ARG A 138 -10.60 9.96 -0.28
C ARG A 138 -11.88 9.70 0.48
N ARG A 139 -12.63 10.75 0.82
CA ARG A 139 -13.97 10.57 1.40
C ARG A 139 -14.95 10.00 0.37
N ILE A 140 -14.91 10.47 -0.88
CA ILE A 140 -15.73 9.95 -1.98
C ILE A 140 -15.37 8.49 -2.26
N ASP A 141 -14.08 8.17 -2.44
CA ASP A 141 -13.60 6.80 -2.65
C ASP A 141 -14.12 5.84 -1.56
N ASN A 142 -13.97 6.22 -0.29
CA ASN A 142 -14.43 5.41 0.83
C ASN A 142 -15.95 5.20 0.80
N ASN A 143 -16.73 6.22 0.43
CA ASN A 143 -18.17 6.09 0.30
C ASN A 143 -18.55 5.13 -0.83
N GLU A 144 -17.86 5.19 -1.97
CA GLU A 144 -18.11 4.28 -3.11
C GLU A 144 -17.76 2.83 -2.75
N ILE A 145 -16.60 2.60 -2.11
CA ILE A 145 -16.21 1.29 -1.59
C ILE A 145 -17.31 0.75 -0.67
N GLN A 146 -17.75 1.56 0.29
CA GLN A 146 -18.81 1.19 1.23
C GLN A 146 -20.13 0.89 0.54
N GLN A 147 -20.55 1.71 -0.42
CA GLN A 147 -21.79 1.49 -1.17
C GLN A 147 -21.73 0.17 -1.93
N ARG A 148 -20.64 -0.09 -2.64
CA ARG A 148 -20.46 -1.31 -3.43
C ARG A 148 -20.47 -2.56 -2.56
N VAL A 149 -19.74 -2.54 -1.44
CA VAL A 149 -19.72 -3.64 -0.48
C VAL A 149 -21.11 -3.83 0.14
N ARG A 150 -21.79 -2.75 0.55
CA ARG A 150 -23.15 -2.83 1.11
C ARG A 150 -24.15 -3.42 0.12
N SER A 151 -24.13 -2.98 -1.14
CA SER A 151 -25.00 -3.55 -2.19
C SER A 151 -24.79 -5.05 -2.35
N PHE A 152 -23.54 -5.51 -2.35
CA PHE A 152 -23.23 -6.93 -2.38
C PHE A 152 -23.72 -7.67 -1.13
N CYS A 153 -23.49 -7.10 0.05
CA CYS A 153 -23.87 -7.67 1.33
C CYS A 153 -25.40 -7.74 1.56
N LEU A 154 -26.15 -6.72 1.13
CA LEU A 154 -27.62 -6.68 1.20
C LEU A 154 -28.24 -7.82 0.39
N ASN A 155 -27.74 -8.07 -0.82
CA ASN A 155 -28.17 -9.19 -1.65
C ASN A 155 -27.96 -10.56 -0.98
N ARG A 156 -27.06 -10.64 0.02
CA ARG A 156 -26.78 -11.85 0.81
C ARG A 156 -27.26 -11.77 2.27
N HIS A 157 -28.08 -10.78 2.63
CA HIS A 157 -28.67 -10.56 3.96
C HIS A 157 -27.68 -10.47 5.13
N ARG A 158 -26.49 -9.88 4.93
CA ARG A 158 -25.42 -9.87 5.95
C ARG A 158 -24.69 -8.53 5.98
N SER A 159 -23.90 -8.27 7.04
CA SER A 159 -23.16 -7.01 7.22
C SER A 159 -21.64 -7.22 7.20
N PRO A 160 -20.88 -6.36 6.52
CA PRO A 160 -19.41 -6.38 6.56
C PRO A 160 -18.89 -5.84 7.91
N PRO A 161 -17.87 -6.47 8.50
CA PRO A 161 -17.20 -5.94 9.70
C PRO A 161 -16.37 -4.67 9.43
N PRO A 162 -16.08 -3.85 10.47
CA PRO A 162 -15.62 -2.47 10.27
C PRO A 162 -14.27 -2.33 9.54
N LYS A 163 -14.24 -1.44 8.53
CA LYS A 163 -13.12 -0.74 7.85
C LYS A 163 -11.95 -1.54 7.25
N ALA A 164 -11.43 -2.57 7.91
CA ALA A 164 -10.35 -3.40 7.36
C ALA A 164 -10.89 -4.46 6.38
N ARG A 165 -12.18 -4.83 6.49
CA ARG A 165 -12.81 -5.82 5.60
C ARG A 165 -13.46 -5.21 4.36
N GLU A 166 -13.90 -3.95 4.41
CA GLU A 166 -14.60 -3.33 3.27
C GLU A 166 -13.68 -3.19 2.06
N ILE A 167 -12.44 -2.73 2.25
CA ILE A 167 -11.48 -2.60 1.15
C ILE A 167 -10.97 -3.96 0.64
N GLY A 168 -10.76 -4.93 1.54
CA GLY A 168 -10.41 -6.31 1.16
C GLY A 168 -11.50 -6.93 0.28
N LEU A 169 -12.75 -6.89 0.77
CA LEU A 169 -13.91 -7.38 0.04
C LEU A 169 -14.14 -6.61 -1.27
N TYR A 170 -13.85 -5.31 -1.32
CA TYR A 170 -13.89 -4.56 -2.57
C TYR A 170 -12.94 -5.16 -3.61
N PHE A 171 -11.69 -5.45 -3.25
CA PHE A 171 -10.72 -6.05 -4.17
C PHE A 171 -11.00 -7.52 -4.48
N GLU A 172 -11.57 -8.29 -3.54
CA GLU A 172 -12.11 -9.63 -3.84
C GLU A 172 -13.16 -9.54 -4.96
N LEU A 173 -14.08 -8.56 -4.90
CA LEU A 173 -15.12 -8.36 -5.92
C LEU A 173 -14.57 -7.81 -7.24
N GLU A 174 -13.47 -7.03 -7.21
CA GLU A 174 -12.76 -6.63 -8.42
C GLU A 174 -12.08 -7.82 -9.10
N GLU A 175 -11.47 -8.70 -8.31
CA GLU A 175 -10.85 -9.93 -8.81
C GLU A 175 -11.89 -10.86 -9.43
N VAL A 176 -13.06 -11.03 -8.79
CA VAL A 176 -14.18 -11.79 -9.37
C VAL A 176 -14.54 -11.26 -10.76
N LYS A 177 -14.75 -9.94 -10.89
CA LYS A 177 -15.09 -9.33 -12.19
C LYS A 177 -13.98 -9.51 -13.22
N LEU A 178 -12.72 -9.39 -12.81
CA LEU A 178 -11.59 -9.63 -13.70
C LEU A 178 -11.60 -11.06 -14.23
N GLN A 179 -11.81 -12.04 -13.36
CA GLN A 179 -11.88 -13.46 -13.73
C GLN A 179 -13.08 -13.75 -14.65
N GLU A 180 -14.25 -13.16 -14.39
CA GLU A 180 -15.42 -13.24 -15.28
C GLU A 180 -15.11 -12.69 -16.68
N ASN A 181 -14.45 -11.52 -16.75
CA ASN A 181 -14.04 -10.92 -18.02
C ASN A 181 -13.02 -11.76 -18.80
N MET A 182 -12.25 -12.61 -18.10
CA MET A 182 -11.33 -13.57 -18.70
C MET A 182 -12.02 -14.87 -19.17
N GLY A 183 -13.34 -14.98 -19.01
CA GLY A 183 -14.13 -16.14 -19.43
C GLY A 183 -14.17 -17.29 -18.41
N PHE A 184 -13.78 -17.03 -17.16
CA PHE A 184 -13.91 -17.98 -16.06
C PHE A 184 -15.23 -17.81 -15.31
N CYS A 185 -15.55 -18.80 -14.48
CA CYS A 185 -16.72 -18.83 -13.60
C CYS A 185 -16.28 -18.78 -12.13
N PRO A 186 -15.86 -17.61 -11.60
CA PRO A 186 -15.44 -17.49 -10.21
C PRO A 186 -16.61 -17.69 -9.25
N SER A 187 -16.41 -18.54 -8.24
CA SER A 187 -17.34 -18.74 -7.13
C SER A 187 -16.79 -18.07 -5.88
N HIS A 188 -17.24 -16.83 -5.66
CA HIS A 188 -16.85 -16.02 -4.50
C HIS A 188 -17.48 -16.53 -3.22
N ARG A 189 -16.64 -16.81 -2.23
CA ARG A 189 -17.02 -17.53 -1.02
C ARG A 189 -17.62 -16.64 0.03
N TYR A 190 -17.31 -15.34 0.07
CA TYR A 190 -17.80 -14.47 1.14
C TYR A 190 -19.32 -14.53 1.28
N PRO A 191 -19.86 -14.65 2.52
CA PRO A 191 -19.15 -14.71 3.81
C PRO A 191 -18.87 -16.13 4.31
N SER A 192 -19.04 -17.15 3.46
CA SER A 192 -18.65 -18.51 3.77
C SER A 192 -17.12 -18.62 3.78
N VAL A 193 -16.58 -19.26 4.82
CA VAL A 193 -15.14 -19.59 4.88
C VAL A 193 -14.85 -20.86 4.08
N THR A 194 -15.87 -21.67 3.82
CA THR A 194 -15.78 -22.91 3.05
C THR A 194 -16.27 -22.72 1.63
N SER A 195 -15.78 -23.56 0.70
CA SER A 195 -16.24 -23.56 -0.68
C SER A 195 -17.75 -23.75 -0.79
N LEU A 196 -18.38 -23.02 -1.70
CA LEU A 196 -19.79 -23.26 -2.05
C LEU A 196 -19.96 -24.56 -2.85
N ILE A 197 -18.88 -25.09 -3.40
CA ILE A 197 -18.85 -26.27 -4.27
C ILE A 197 -18.61 -27.52 -3.44
N SER A 198 -19.58 -28.44 -3.41
CA SER A 198 -19.57 -29.61 -2.53
C SER A 198 -18.31 -30.47 -2.64
N SER A 199 -17.80 -30.68 -3.87
CA SER A 199 -16.59 -31.47 -4.12
C SER A 199 -15.31 -30.82 -3.57
N LEU A 200 -15.26 -29.49 -3.48
CA LEU A 200 -14.11 -28.73 -2.98
C LEU A 200 -14.18 -28.51 -1.47
N ARG A 201 -15.37 -28.53 -0.85
CA ARG A 201 -15.53 -28.38 0.61
C ARG A 201 -14.68 -29.37 1.40
N ARG A 202 -14.58 -30.61 0.93
CA ARG A 202 -13.80 -31.68 1.58
C ARG A 202 -12.30 -31.38 1.64
N HIS A 203 -11.79 -30.51 0.75
CA HIS A 203 -10.38 -30.13 0.74
C HIS A 203 -10.05 -29.18 1.89
N ASN A 204 -11.04 -28.48 2.47
CA ASN A 204 -10.87 -27.55 3.58
C ASN A 204 -9.75 -26.52 3.33
N ILE A 205 -9.76 -25.93 2.14
CA ILE A 205 -8.83 -24.87 1.72
C ILE A 205 -9.46 -23.51 2.05
N SER A 206 -8.74 -22.63 2.74
CA SER A 206 -9.07 -21.22 2.93
C SER A 206 -8.67 -20.46 1.67
N CYS A 207 -9.62 -19.77 1.06
CA CYS A 207 -9.40 -18.79 -0.01
C CYS A 207 -10.68 -17.96 -0.18
N ASP A 208 -10.61 -16.89 -0.98
CA ASP A 208 -11.76 -16.00 -1.24
C ASP A 208 -12.59 -16.48 -2.43
N ILE A 209 -11.94 -17.06 -3.45
CA ILE A 209 -12.58 -17.43 -4.73
C ILE A 209 -12.18 -18.84 -5.14
N ASP A 210 -13.18 -19.67 -5.46
CA ASP A 210 -12.97 -20.89 -6.25
C ASP A 210 -13.08 -20.55 -7.74
N LEU A 211 -12.01 -20.69 -8.51
CA LEU A 211 -12.06 -20.44 -9.95
C LEU A 211 -12.47 -21.70 -10.71
N LEU A 212 -13.50 -21.59 -11.54
CA LEU A 212 -13.97 -22.65 -12.43
C LEU A 212 -13.80 -22.24 -13.90
N ASP A 213 -13.70 -23.22 -14.80
CA ASP A 213 -13.85 -22.98 -16.24
C ASP A 213 -15.33 -22.83 -16.64
N GLY A 214 -15.58 -22.51 -17.92
CA GLY A 214 -16.93 -22.41 -18.48
C GLY A 214 -17.74 -23.71 -18.46
N LYS A 215 -17.13 -24.86 -18.13
CA LYS A 215 -17.79 -26.16 -17.98
C LYS A 215 -18.03 -26.54 -16.51
N GLY A 216 -17.62 -25.69 -15.56
CA GLY A 216 -17.73 -25.94 -14.13
C GLY A 216 -16.62 -26.82 -13.55
N ASN A 217 -15.53 -27.07 -14.29
CA ASN A 217 -14.36 -27.76 -13.76
C ASN A 217 -13.51 -26.81 -12.92
N PHE A 218 -12.97 -27.31 -11.81
CA PHE A 218 -12.07 -26.55 -10.95
C PHE A 218 -10.74 -26.24 -11.65
N ILE A 219 -10.34 -24.96 -11.60
CA ILE A 219 -9.07 -24.46 -12.12
C ILE A 219 -8.09 -24.21 -10.97
N LYS A 220 -8.45 -23.34 -10.01
CA LYS A 220 -7.58 -22.92 -8.91
C LYS A 220 -8.32 -22.26 -7.76
N TYR A 221 -7.67 -22.22 -6.61
CA TYR A 221 -8.05 -21.39 -5.48
C TYR A 221 -7.38 -20.02 -5.60
N ILE A 222 -8.09 -18.94 -5.30
CA ILE A 222 -7.55 -17.58 -5.31
C ILE A 222 -7.81 -16.92 -3.95
N GLU A 223 -6.73 -16.51 -3.30
CA GLU A 223 -6.69 -15.67 -2.11
C GLU A 223 -6.36 -14.23 -2.52
N VAL A 224 -7.14 -13.25 -2.07
CA VAL A 224 -6.98 -11.84 -2.46
C VAL A 224 -6.51 -11.01 -1.27
N LYS A 225 -5.42 -10.26 -1.46
CA LYS A 225 -4.87 -9.34 -0.48
C LYS A 225 -4.94 -7.89 -0.96
N ALA A 226 -5.45 -7.03 -0.09
CA ALA A 226 -5.44 -5.58 -0.28
C ALA A 226 -4.33 -4.97 0.59
N VAL A 227 -3.32 -4.38 -0.06
CA VAL A 227 -2.15 -3.80 0.60
C VAL A 227 -2.08 -2.32 0.30
N ALA A 228 -2.26 -1.50 1.32
CA ALA A 228 -2.20 -0.05 1.15
C ALA A 228 -0.74 0.41 1.02
N GLY A 229 -0.41 1.15 -0.05
CA GLY A 229 0.92 1.67 -0.30
C GLY A 229 1.63 1.01 -1.49
N ALA A 230 2.94 1.25 -1.57
CA ALA A 230 3.76 0.93 -2.73
C ALA A 230 3.83 -0.58 -3.02
N PRO A 231 3.96 -0.97 -4.30
CA PRO A 231 4.28 -2.34 -4.65
C PRO A 231 5.56 -2.83 -3.98
N GLY A 232 5.62 -4.12 -3.64
CA GLY A 232 6.73 -4.66 -2.84
C GLY A 232 6.47 -4.63 -1.33
N ALA A 233 5.57 -3.77 -0.85
CA ALA A 233 5.27 -3.67 0.58
C ALA A 233 4.79 -5.02 1.11
N ALA A 234 5.24 -5.32 2.33
CA ALA A 234 4.92 -6.58 2.97
C ALA A 234 3.45 -6.66 3.38
N PHE A 235 2.91 -7.87 3.36
CA PHE A 235 1.53 -8.15 3.74
C PHE A 235 1.42 -9.47 4.49
N ASN A 236 0.31 -9.63 5.21
CA ASN A 236 0.14 -10.77 6.08
C ASN A 236 -0.84 -11.81 5.54
N LEU A 237 -0.46 -13.08 5.71
CA LEU A 237 -1.37 -14.21 5.60
C LEU A 237 -1.87 -14.62 6.98
N THR A 238 -3.13 -15.00 7.08
CA THR A 238 -3.63 -15.70 8.27
C THR A 238 -3.04 -17.10 8.33
N ILE A 239 -3.00 -17.69 9.54
CA ILE A 239 -2.54 -19.08 9.72
C ILE A 239 -3.32 -20.05 8.82
N LYS A 240 -4.63 -19.81 8.61
CA LYS A 240 -5.45 -20.67 7.76
C LYS A 240 -5.08 -20.56 6.29
N GLU A 241 -4.82 -19.35 5.79
CA GLU A 241 -4.38 -19.13 4.41
C GLU A 241 -3.01 -19.77 4.17
N TRP A 242 -2.08 -19.61 5.11
CA TRP A 242 -0.78 -20.28 5.03
C TRP A 242 -0.91 -21.79 4.94
N VAL A 243 -1.61 -22.40 5.91
CA VAL A 243 -1.81 -23.85 5.94
C VAL A 243 -2.50 -24.34 4.67
N SER A 244 -3.40 -23.52 4.10
CA SER A 244 -4.10 -23.84 2.85
C SER A 244 -3.16 -23.81 1.66
N ARG A 245 -2.28 -22.81 1.56
CA ARG A 245 -1.22 -22.74 0.55
C ARG A 245 -0.30 -23.96 0.62
N GLU A 246 0.25 -24.27 1.79
CA GLU A 246 1.15 -25.41 1.98
C GLU A 246 0.46 -26.75 1.66
N LYS A 247 -0.82 -26.87 2.04
CA LYS A 247 -1.62 -28.04 1.70
C LYS A 247 -1.86 -28.15 0.20
N CYS A 248 -2.18 -27.05 -0.48
CA CYS A 248 -2.34 -27.01 -1.93
C CYS A 248 -1.05 -27.40 -2.64
N GLN A 249 0.09 -26.87 -2.22
CA GLN A 249 1.41 -27.23 -2.74
C GLN A 249 1.70 -28.73 -2.56
N THR A 250 1.45 -29.27 -1.36
CA THR A 250 1.67 -30.70 -1.08
C THR A 250 0.79 -31.62 -1.93
N ASN A 251 -0.43 -31.17 -2.26
CA ASN A 251 -1.41 -31.97 -3.02
C ASN A 251 -1.44 -31.63 -4.52
N ASN A 252 -0.53 -30.77 -5.00
CA ASN A 252 -0.51 -30.26 -6.37
C ASN A 252 -1.86 -29.67 -6.82
N TRP A 253 -2.50 -28.90 -5.94
CA TRP A 253 -3.71 -28.15 -6.23
C TRP A 253 -3.34 -26.69 -6.51
N PRO A 254 -3.69 -26.13 -7.68
CA PRO A 254 -3.35 -24.75 -8.00
C PRO A 254 -3.92 -23.76 -6.97
N TYR A 255 -3.04 -22.94 -6.39
CA TYR A 255 -3.39 -21.92 -5.40
C TYR A 255 -2.63 -20.63 -5.68
N GLU A 256 -3.36 -19.55 -5.91
CA GLU A 256 -2.79 -18.23 -6.18
C GLU A 256 -3.11 -17.25 -5.05
N ILE A 257 -2.12 -16.43 -4.70
CA ILE A 257 -2.34 -15.23 -3.89
C ILE A 257 -2.25 -14.04 -4.85
N VAL A 258 -3.34 -13.29 -4.97
CA VAL A 258 -3.42 -12.06 -5.75
C VAL A 258 -3.35 -10.88 -4.80
N VAL A 259 -2.35 -10.01 -5.01
CA VAL A 259 -2.11 -8.84 -4.18
C VAL A 259 -2.44 -7.59 -4.97
N TYR A 260 -3.32 -6.77 -4.42
CA TYR A 260 -3.66 -5.43 -4.89
C TYR A 260 -2.96 -4.41 -4.01
N TYR A 261 -1.88 -3.83 -4.54
CA TYR A 261 -1.26 -2.64 -3.98
C TYR A 261 -2.11 -1.43 -4.34
N HIS A 262 -2.53 -0.64 -3.35
CA HIS A 262 -3.56 0.37 -3.57
C HIS A 262 -3.42 1.63 -2.74
N VAL A 263 -4.09 2.69 -3.20
CA VAL A 263 -4.39 3.90 -2.42
C VAL A 263 -5.86 4.22 -2.62
N GLY A 264 -6.66 4.10 -1.56
CA GLY A 264 -8.13 4.12 -1.69
C GLY A 264 -8.59 3.02 -2.65
N ARG A 265 -9.39 3.36 -3.66
CA ARG A 265 -9.84 2.42 -4.71
C ARG A 265 -8.83 2.23 -5.84
N LYS A 266 -7.83 3.11 -5.95
CA LYS A 266 -6.86 3.10 -7.04
C LYS A 266 -5.89 1.95 -6.86
N VAL A 267 -5.79 1.09 -7.87
CA VAL A 267 -4.78 0.03 -7.94
C VAL A 267 -3.48 0.63 -8.45
N LEU A 268 -2.41 0.51 -7.66
CA LEU A 268 -1.05 0.83 -8.08
C LEU A 268 -0.44 -0.34 -8.85
N GLU A 269 -0.64 -1.55 -8.32
CA GLU A 269 -0.20 -2.79 -8.95
C GLU A 269 -1.12 -3.93 -8.51
N ARG A 270 -1.52 -4.76 -9.47
CA ARG A 270 -2.09 -6.08 -9.21
C ARG A 270 -1.02 -7.11 -9.53
N ARG A 271 -0.64 -7.91 -8.55
CA ARG A 271 0.40 -8.95 -8.70
C ARG A 271 -0.15 -10.31 -8.31
N VAL A 272 0.18 -11.32 -9.10
CA VAL A 272 -0.02 -12.73 -8.72
C VAL A 272 1.28 -13.23 -8.10
N ILE A 273 1.22 -13.67 -6.85
CA ILE A 273 2.33 -14.32 -6.17
C ILE A 273 2.33 -15.77 -6.61
N VAL A 274 3.30 -16.12 -7.46
CA VAL A 274 3.43 -17.48 -7.97
C VAL A 274 3.96 -18.42 -6.88
N GLU A 275 3.66 -19.71 -7.00
CA GLU A 275 4.04 -20.72 -6.00
C GLU A 275 5.56 -20.78 -5.74
N SER A 276 6.37 -20.43 -6.74
CA SER A 276 7.84 -20.38 -6.63
C SER A 276 8.37 -19.21 -5.80
N GLU A 277 7.55 -18.20 -5.49
CA GLU A 277 7.98 -17.09 -4.63
C GLU A 277 8.06 -17.54 -3.17
N HIS A 278 9.21 -17.26 -2.54
CA HIS A 278 9.44 -17.57 -1.14
C HIS A 278 8.76 -16.53 -0.25
N LEU A 279 7.87 -17.01 0.62
CA LEU A 279 7.22 -16.21 1.66
C LEU A 279 7.95 -16.42 2.98
N VAL A 280 8.13 -15.35 3.76
CA VAL A 280 8.86 -15.41 5.04
C VAL A 280 7.88 -15.58 6.19
N SER A 281 8.15 -16.55 7.05
CA SER A 281 7.39 -16.78 8.29
C SER A 281 8.12 -16.14 9.46
N GLU A 282 7.57 -15.06 10.03
CA GLU A 282 8.09 -14.47 11.27
C GLU A 282 7.17 -14.78 12.48
N PRO A 283 7.71 -14.75 13.73
CA PRO A 283 7.02 -15.25 14.93
C PRO A 283 5.72 -14.53 15.31
N THR A 284 5.36 -13.43 14.65
CA THR A 284 4.16 -12.62 14.92
C THR A 284 3.07 -12.74 13.84
N GLY A 285 3.26 -13.56 12.81
CA GLY A 285 2.34 -13.74 11.67
C GLY A 285 3.09 -13.56 10.36
N TYR A 286 2.68 -14.26 9.29
CA TYR A 286 3.41 -14.32 8.02
C TYR A 286 3.60 -12.94 7.41
N TRP A 287 4.83 -12.56 7.06
CA TRP A 287 5.15 -11.35 6.30
C TRP A 287 5.62 -11.77 4.90
N CYS A 288 4.89 -11.39 3.86
CA CYS A 288 5.28 -11.68 2.49
C CYS A 288 6.17 -10.54 1.98
N TYR A 289 7.49 -10.71 2.10
CA TYR A 289 8.46 -9.79 1.50
C TYR A 289 8.72 -10.20 0.06
N LEU A 290 8.65 -9.22 -0.85
CA LEU A 290 9.10 -9.41 -2.21
C LEU A 290 10.60 -9.10 -2.26
N PRO A 291 11.47 -10.05 -2.66
CA PRO A 291 12.88 -9.73 -2.83
C PRO A 291 13.02 -8.60 -3.85
N GLU A 292 13.85 -7.60 -3.53
CA GLU A 292 14.17 -6.52 -4.47
C GLU A 292 14.71 -7.15 -5.75
N THR A 293 13.95 -7.04 -6.84
CA THR A 293 14.46 -7.39 -8.17
C THR A 293 15.51 -6.35 -8.56
N GLY A 294 16.78 -6.62 -8.22
CA GLY A 294 17.93 -6.02 -8.87
C GLY A 294 18.98 -5.41 -7.95
N GLY A 295 20.00 -6.20 -7.62
CA GLY A 295 21.30 -5.71 -7.12
C GLY A 295 22.27 -6.86 -6.84
N ARG A 296 23.10 -7.22 -7.85
CA ARG A 296 24.28 -8.13 -7.77
C ARG A 296 25.16 -7.76 -6.55
N ILE A 297 25.82 -8.66 -5.80
CA ILE A 297 26.59 -9.89 -6.08
C ILE A 297 26.34 -10.86 -4.91
#